data_AF-Q0IKE6-F1
#
_entry.id   AF-Q0IKE6-F1
#
_cell.length_a   1.000
_cell.length_b   1.000
_cell.length_c   1.000
_cell.angle_alpha   90.00
_cell.angle_beta   90.00
_cell.angle_gamma   90.00
#
_symmetry.space_group_name_H-M   'P 1'
#
loop_
_entity.id
_entity.type
_entity.pdbx_description
1 polymer ?
#
loop_
_entity_poly.entity_id
_entity_poly.type
_entity_poly.pdbx_seq_one_letter_code
_entity_poly.pdbx_strand_id
1 'polypeptide(L)' 'LRFVPNIVALDYLTGSGQVTAGLQSRAVENMRTGYQRELSYRRDDGSFSAFGDRDDAGST' A
#
# COMPACT_ATOMS: atom_id res chain seq x y z
N LEU A 1 -6.09 -1.08 0.20
CA LEU A 1 -6.62 -0.04 1.14
C LEU A 1 -5.70 0.35 2.31
N ARG A 2 -4.84 -0.53 2.84
CA ARG A 2 -3.95 -0.16 3.97
C ARG A 2 -2.66 0.56 3.54
N PHE A 3 -2.37 0.69 2.26
CA PHE A 3 -1.11 1.24 1.77
C PHE A 3 -1.14 2.76 1.66
N VAL A 4 -1.75 3.30 0.60
CA VAL A 4 -1.73 4.74 0.27
C VAL A 4 -2.20 5.66 1.40
N PRO A 5 -3.31 5.40 2.12
CA PRO A 5 -3.74 6.30 3.20
C PRO A 5 -2.73 6.41 4.36
N ASN A 6 -1.99 5.34 4.67
CA ASN A 6 -0.97 5.38 5.72
C ASN A 6 0.25 6.20 5.29
N ILE A 7 0.62 6.19 4.00
CA ILE A 7 1.69 7.02 3.46
C ILE A 7 1.32 8.50 3.62
N VAL A 8 0.14 8.89 3.10
CA VAL A 8 -0.30 10.30 3.09
C VAL A 8 -0.49 10.84 4.51
N ALA A 9 -1.10 10.06 5.40
CA ALA A 9 -1.29 10.48 6.79
C ALA A 9 0.04 10.62 7.54
N LEU A 10 0.99 9.70 7.34
CA LEU A 10 2.30 9.75 8.00
C LEU A 10 3.14 10.93 7.50
N ASP A 11 3.10 11.22 6.20
CA ASP A 11 3.77 12.37 5.59
C ASP A 11 3.27 13.68 6.19
N TYR A 12 1.94 13.86 6.25
CA TYR A 12 1.32 15.03 6.88
C TYR A 12 1.73 15.19 8.35
N LEU A 13 1.60 14.13 9.15
CA LEU A 13 1.91 14.18 10.59
C LEU A 13 3.40 14.41 10.86
N THR A 14 4.26 13.95 9.95
CA THR A 14 5.69 14.22 10.00
C THR A 14 5.95 15.70 9.69
N GLY A 15 5.33 16.24 8.64
CA GLY A 15 5.43 17.65 8.26
C GLY A 15 4.87 18.61 9.32
N SER A 16 3.85 18.21 10.08
CA SER A 16 3.27 19.00 11.18
C SER A 16 3.96 18.79 12.53
N GLY A 17 4.95 17.90 12.63
CA GLY A 17 5.63 17.58 13.89
C GLY A 17 4.79 16.80 14.90
N GLN A 18 3.70 16.16 14.45
CA GLN A 18 2.75 15.41 15.29
C GLN A 18 3.01 13.88 15.28
N VAL A 19 4.06 13.43 14.59
CA VAL A 19 4.40 12.01 14.52
C VAL A 19 4.98 11.49 15.84
N THR A 20 4.53 10.31 16.26
CA THR A 20 5.08 9.58 17.41
C THR A 20 5.64 8.24 16.93
N ALA A 21 6.60 7.68 17.67
CA ALA A 21 7.22 6.39 17.31
C ALA A 21 6.18 5.25 17.20
N GLY A 22 5.18 5.22 18.08
CA GLY A 22 4.11 4.24 18.04
C GLY A 22 3.22 4.37 16.80
N LEU A 23 2.88 5.61 16.43
CA LEU A 23 2.10 5.89 15.23
C LEU A 23 2.87 5.53 13.95
N GLN A 24 4.16 5.89 13.89
CA GLN A 24 5.03 5.55 12.77
C GLN A 24 5.16 4.02 12.61
N SER A 25 5.40 3.29 13.69
CA SER A 25 5.50 1.82 13.67
C SER A 25 4.22 1.17 13.11
N ARG A 26 3.06 1.60 13.61
CA ARG A 26 1.75 1.10 13.14
C ARG A 26 1.48 1.45 11.67
N ALA A 27 1.83 2.66 11.24
CA ALA A 27 1.72 3.06 9.84
C ALA A 27 2.60 2.18 8.93
N VAL A 28 3.84 1.90 9.34
CA VAL A 28 4.76 1.02 8.60
C VAL A 28 4.23 -0.42 8.50
N GLU A 29 3.69 -0.97 9.59
CA GLU A 29 3.07 -2.31 9.58
C GLU A 29 1.86 -2.39 8.64
N ASN A 30 0.99 -1.37 8.68
CA ASN A 30 -0.12 -1.26 7.75
C ASN A 30 0.34 -1.13 6.30
N MET A 31 1.40 -0.36 6.05
CA MET A 31 1.97 -0.20 4.71
C MET A 31 2.53 -1.52 4.18
N ARG A 32 3.27 -2.29 4.99
CA ARG A 32 3.77 -3.62 4.61
C ARG A 32 2.63 -4.57 4.25
N THR A 33 1.59 -4.61 5.08
CA THR A 33 0.40 -5.43 4.84
C THR A 33 -0.33 -5.00 3.57
N GLY A 34 -0.47 -3.68 3.37
CA GLY A 34 -1.07 -3.10 2.18
C GLY A 34 -0.30 -3.47 0.92
N TYR A 35 1.03 -3.31 0.93
CA TYR A 35 1.90 -3.62 -0.19
C TYR A 35 1.86 -5.10 -0.58
N GLN A 36 1.91 -6.02 0.39
CA GLN A 36 1.75 -7.45 0.14
C GLN A 36 0.40 -7.76 -0.52
N ARG A 37 -0.67 -7.06 -0.14
CA ARG A 37 -1.96 -7.19 -0.80
C ARG A 37 -1.94 -6.61 -2.22
N GLU A 38 -1.31 -5.47 -2.46
CA GLU A 38 -1.18 -4.93 -3.82
C GLU A 38 -0.44 -5.91 -4.75
N LEU A 39 0.60 -6.61 -4.25
CA LEU A 39 1.28 -7.65 -5.02
C LEU A 39 0.39 -8.84 -5.40
N SER A 40 -0.71 -9.10 -4.68
CA SER A 40 -1.66 -10.15 -5.08
C SER A 40 -2.49 -9.80 -6.32
N TYR A 41 -2.48 -8.53 -6.72
CA TYR A 41 -3.12 -8.03 -7.95
C TYR A 41 -2.14 -7.97 -9.13
N ARG A 42 -0.84 -8.17 -8.87
CA ARG A 42 0.20 -8.19 -9.90
C ARG A 42 0.15 -9.52 -10.65
N ARG A 43 0.27 -9.45 -11.97
CA ARG A 43 0.35 -10.56 -12.91
C ARG A 43 1.78 -10.96 -13.21
N ASP A 44 1.97 -12.12 -13.83
CA ASP A 44 3.28 -12.64 -14.23
C ASP A 44 4.03 -11.70 -15.21
N ASP A 45 3.28 -11.03 -16.10
CA ASP A 45 3.82 -10.04 -17.03
C ASP A 45 4.16 -8.69 -16.38
N GLY A 46 3.87 -8.53 -15.09
CA GLY A 46 4.12 -7.32 -14.31
C GLY A 46 3.00 -6.28 -14.35
N SER A 47 1.96 -6.47 -15.16
CA SER A 47 0.77 -5.64 -15.13
C SER A 47 -0.09 -5.95 -13.89
N PHE A 48 -1.08 -5.10 -13.60
CA PHE A 48 -2.00 -5.29 -12.48
C PHE A 48 -3.43 -5.47 -12.97
N SER A 49 -4.18 -6.32 -12.29
CA SER A 49 -5.61 -6.51 -12.50
C SER A 49 -6.31 -6.69 -11.15
N ALA A 50 -7.60 -6.34 -11.08
CA ALA A 50 -8.41 -6.57 -9.89
C ALA A 50 -8.44 -8.05 -9.45
N PHE A 51 -8.20 -8.98 -10.37
CA PHE A 51 -8.23 -10.43 -10.13
C PHE A 51 -6.87 -11.12 -10.42
N GLY A 52 -5.80 -10.35 -10.65
CA GLY A 52 -4.47 -10.88 -10.94
C GLY A 52 -4.44 -11.72 -12.21
N ASP A 53 -3.75 -12.86 -12.20
CA ASP A 53 -3.63 -13.76 -13.36
C ASP A 53 -4.92 -14.48 -13.74
N ARG A 54 -6.02 -14.27 -13.00
CA ARG A 54 -7.34 -14.81 -13.37
C ARG A 54 -8.03 -14.02 -14.46
N ASP A 55 -7.61 -12.78 -14.69
CA ASP A 55 -8.10 -12.00 -15.82
C ASP A 55 -7.34 -12.38 -17.10
N ASP A 56 -7.93 -12.14 -18.25
CA ASP A 56 -7.24 -12.36 -19.55
C ASP A 56 -6.22 -11.25 -19.86
N ALA A 57 -6.38 -10.05 -19.28
CA ALA A 57 -5.49 -8.91 -19.49
C ALA A 57 -5.32 -8.03 -18.25
N GLY A 58 -4.21 -7.29 -18.18
CA GLY A 58 -4.00 -6.24 -17.19
C GLY A 58 -4.93 -5.04 -17.40
N SER A 59 -5.21 -4.30 -16.33
CA SER A 59 -5.99 -3.05 -16.33
C SER A 59 -5.10 -1.80 -16.25
N THR A 60 -3.78 -1.98 -16.26
CA THR A 60 -2.76 -0.95 -15.99
C THR A 60 -1.60 -1.06 -16.95
#